data_AF-A0A349D3T3-F1
#
_entry.id   AF-A0A349D3T3-F1
#
_cell.length_a   1.000
_cell.length_b   1.000
_cell.length_c   1.000
_cell.angle_alpha   90.00
_cell.angle_beta   90.00
_cell.angle_gamma   90.00
#
_symmetry.space_group_name_H-M   'P 1'
#
loop_
_entity.id
_entity.type
_entity.pdbx_description
1 polymer ?
#
loop_
_entity_poly.entity_id
_entity_poly.type
_entity_poly.pdbx_seq_one_letter_code
_entity_poly.pdbx_strand_id
1 'polypeptide(L)'
;MYKAILALFSFFPVFFLSVFDGDEVSITLNAPDQIELNQEVQVDLIFNKGSNVLGFGKFEARFDKNVEIEPIETQSGTFTYSDGVMKILWLSLPEEGQFVLSYKLIAREGTPSDLSIGGKFSYLIDNEKKSSAIMPKIVKVGSGAAAEEIVVVPAKANATRSLRQTSENQYVVDIVIEKQGIEGFSKIEEFVPKGAVVSDVFSENTAFSYLRGKVKYVWLGTPMDGSLKVSYELNLAEATSQDVSSIRGEYSFLEDNETRKVDIMSSGELVLAEETAPKLPEDLLIGGVKLQVREATVEEKEELASAPVQDKVIEETPKKETAEVVQKEEVVEEESVEEITQGVKIEEGLLSKLDMKIDEGMMVRPEESIEEEMQTTAAENTMSTSVPSPQKGIFYRVQIAAGKNLVNAAYFKSRHSYTDDFIIENHQGWVKYTMGKFDMYRSARDQRNQINSAGHNFDGPFVTAYNAGDRITVQEALMITKQKWFR
;
A
#
# COMPACT_ATOMS: atom_id res chain seq x y z
N MET A 1 -5.42 2.54 47.67
CA MET A 1 -4.76 2.06 46.43
C MET A 1 -5.75 2.12 45.29
N TYR A 2 -5.77 3.20 44.51
CA TYR A 2 -6.32 3.23 43.16
C TYR A 2 -5.55 4.34 42.42
N LYS A 3 -4.72 3.98 41.43
CA LYS A 3 -4.26 4.96 40.45
C LYS A 3 -5.40 5.13 39.45
N ALA A 4 -5.99 6.31 39.38
CA ALA A 4 -6.98 6.60 38.35
C ALA A 4 -6.24 6.68 37.00
N ILE A 5 -6.42 5.66 36.15
CA ILE A 5 -5.97 5.72 34.77
C ILE A 5 -6.96 6.61 34.04
N LEU A 6 -6.63 7.90 33.95
CA LEU A 6 -7.31 8.83 33.05
C LEU A 6 -6.88 8.52 31.62
N ALA A 7 -7.46 7.46 31.06
CA ALA A 7 -7.54 7.31 29.63
C ALA A 7 -8.41 8.46 29.10
N LEU A 8 -7.76 9.54 28.68
CA LEU A 8 -8.40 10.64 27.96
C LEU A 8 -8.85 10.10 26.60
N PHE A 9 -10.05 9.52 26.58
CA PHE A 9 -10.72 9.08 25.37
C PHE A 9 -11.19 10.33 24.61
N SER A 10 -10.24 11.02 23.98
CA SER A 10 -10.46 12.15 23.08
C SER A 10 -11.28 11.64 21.91
N PHE A 11 -12.60 11.75 22.04
CA PHE A 11 -13.57 11.30 21.04
C PHE A 11 -13.49 12.23 19.83
N PHE A 12 -12.48 12.00 18.99
CA PHE A 12 -12.17 12.85 17.87
C PHE A 12 -13.37 12.86 16.91
N PRO A 13 -13.95 14.04 16.59
CA PRO A 13 -14.96 14.10 15.56
C PRO A 13 -14.27 13.74 14.24
N VAL A 14 -14.60 12.56 13.70
CA VAL A 14 -14.25 12.19 12.32
C VAL A 14 -15.00 13.17 11.41
N PHE A 15 -14.31 14.25 11.05
CA PHE A 15 -14.79 15.18 10.06
C PHE A 15 -14.80 14.43 8.72
N PHE A 16 -15.99 14.03 8.27
CA PHE A 16 -16.21 13.54 6.92
C PHE A 16 -15.89 14.67 5.93
N LEU A 17 -14.62 14.76 5.55
CA LEU A 17 -14.12 15.66 4.52
C LEU A 17 -14.58 15.14 3.15
N SER A 18 -14.55 16.01 2.14
CA SER A 18 -15.07 15.68 0.81
C SER A 18 -14.40 14.43 0.24
N VAL A 19 -15.18 13.58 -0.43
CA VAL A 19 -14.62 12.51 -1.28
C VAL A 19 -13.62 13.14 -2.24
N PHE A 20 -12.45 12.52 -2.30
CA PHE A 20 -11.37 12.88 -3.21
C PHE A 20 -11.40 11.88 -4.37
N ASP A 21 -11.42 12.36 -5.61
CA ASP A 21 -11.50 11.52 -6.83
C ASP A 21 -10.18 11.59 -7.61
N GLY A 22 -9.06 11.38 -6.92
CA GLY A 22 -7.73 11.40 -7.53
C GLY A 22 -6.73 10.48 -6.82
N ASP A 23 -5.71 10.04 -7.56
CA ASP A 23 -4.73 8.98 -7.28
C ASP A 23 -3.80 9.20 -6.06
N GLU A 24 -3.96 10.30 -5.34
CA GLU A 24 -3.07 10.73 -4.28
C GLU A 24 -3.58 10.32 -2.89
N VAL A 25 -2.64 10.13 -1.96
CA VAL A 25 -2.93 9.82 -0.55
C VAL A 25 -2.19 10.81 0.33
N SER A 26 -2.92 11.74 0.93
CA SER A 26 -2.41 12.64 1.97
C SER A 26 -2.58 12.00 3.35
N ILE A 27 -1.62 12.24 4.24
CA ILE A 27 -1.59 11.62 5.57
C ILE A 27 -1.22 12.66 6.62
N THR A 28 -2.12 12.87 7.57
CA THR A 28 -1.96 13.77 8.72
C THR A 28 -1.43 12.98 9.91
N LEU A 29 -0.28 13.37 10.46
CA LEU A 29 0.28 12.81 11.70
C LEU A 29 -0.08 13.68 12.90
N ASN A 30 -0.87 13.13 13.83
CA ASN A 30 -1.21 13.77 15.09
C ASN A 30 -0.55 13.02 16.26
N ALA A 31 0.32 13.74 16.99
CA ALA A 31 1.04 13.26 18.17
C ALA A 31 1.32 14.44 19.11
N PRO A 32 1.43 14.23 20.44
CA PRO A 32 1.84 15.28 21.38
C PRO A 32 3.27 15.76 21.10
N ASP A 33 3.58 16.99 21.47
CA ASP A 33 4.91 17.59 21.29
C ASP A 33 5.92 17.17 22.36
N GLN A 34 5.45 16.70 23.53
CA GLN A 34 6.26 16.13 24.60
C GLN A 34 5.57 14.92 25.26
N ILE A 35 6.38 13.94 25.70
CA ILE A 35 5.96 12.75 26.46
C ILE A 35 6.91 12.45 27.62
N GLU A 36 6.39 11.96 28.74
CA GLU A 36 7.21 11.43 29.85
C GLU A 36 7.64 9.97 29.63
N LEU A 37 8.70 9.54 30.31
CA LEU A 37 9.14 8.14 30.28
C LEU A 37 8.09 7.24 30.94
N ASN A 38 7.72 6.16 30.25
CA ASN A 38 6.65 5.23 30.60
C ASN A 38 5.23 5.81 30.54
N GLN A 39 5.04 7.00 29.97
CA GLN A 39 3.71 7.51 29.63
C GLN A 39 3.16 6.73 28.44
N GLU A 40 1.89 6.34 28.51
CA GLU A 40 1.13 5.83 27.37
C GLU A 40 0.53 7.04 26.62
N VAL A 41 0.89 7.22 25.35
CA VAL A 41 0.25 8.22 24.48
C VAL A 41 -0.32 7.58 23.22
N GLN A 42 -1.40 8.15 22.70
CA GLN A 42 -1.95 7.80 21.40
C GLN A 42 -1.30 8.67 20.31
N VAL A 43 -0.99 8.04 19.18
CA VAL A 43 -0.57 8.68 17.94
C VAL A 43 -1.55 8.27 16.85
N ASP A 44 -2.10 9.25 16.14
CA ASP A 44 -3.06 9.05 15.07
C ASP A 44 -2.46 9.40 13.71
N LEU A 45 -2.78 8.56 12.73
CA LEU A 45 -2.46 8.75 11.32
C LEU A 45 -3.78 8.77 10.54
N ILE A 46 -4.21 9.96 10.13
CA ILE A 46 -5.44 10.17 9.36
C ILE A 46 -5.05 10.12 7.89
N PHE A 47 -5.55 9.11 7.17
CA PHE A 47 -5.35 8.93 5.74
C PHE A 47 -6.55 9.51 5.00
N ASN A 48 -6.30 10.35 3.99
CA ASN A 48 -7.30 10.75 3.00
C ASN A 48 -6.84 10.23 1.64
N LYS A 49 -7.73 9.59 0.87
CA LYS A 49 -7.38 8.87 -0.35
C LYS A 49 -8.44 8.98 -1.44
N GLY A 50 -8.00 8.81 -2.69
CA GLY A 50 -8.89 8.64 -3.84
C GLY A 50 -9.88 7.49 -3.70
N SER A 51 -11.04 7.62 -4.34
CA SER A 51 -12.04 6.55 -4.50
C SER A 51 -11.50 5.33 -5.26
N ASN A 52 -10.49 5.51 -6.11
CA ASN A 52 -9.75 4.44 -6.80
C ASN A 52 -8.64 3.79 -5.95
N VAL A 53 -8.29 4.35 -4.79
CA VAL A 53 -7.23 3.83 -3.92
C VAL A 53 -7.79 2.71 -3.05
N LEU A 54 -7.75 1.49 -3.60
CA LEU A 54 -8.32 0.26 -3.04
C LEU A 54 -7.29 -0.87 -3.05
N GLY A 55 -7.57 -1.97 -2.36
CA GLY A 55 -6.65 -3.12 -2.33
C GLY A 55 -5.41 -2.85 -1.47
N PHE A 56 -4.23 -3.27 -1.93
CA PHE A 56 -3.04 -3.38 -1.08
C PHE A 56 -2.48 -2.03 -0.61
N GLY A 57 -2.35 -1.89 0.72
CA GLY A 57 -1.66 -0.77 1.36
C GLY A 57 -0.67 -1.26 2.41
N LYS A 58 0.44 -0.55 2.60
CA LYS A 58 1.42 -0.83 3.66
C LYS A 58 1.95 0.47 4.28
N PHE A 59 1.75 0.64 5.57
CA PHE A 59 2.48 1.64 6.37
C PHE A 59 3.72 1.02 6.99
N GLU A 60 4.85 1.75 7.02
CA GLU A 60 6.08 1.38 7.73
C GLU A 60 6.68 2.59 8.46
N ALA A 61 6.96 2.43 9.75
CA ALA A 61 7.61 3.41 10.61
C ALA A 61 8.82 2.80 11.32
N ARG A 62 9.75 3.65 11.77
CA ARG A 62 10.95 3.25 12.52
C ARG A 62 11.09 4.11 13.77
N PHE A 63 11.36 3.45 14.89
CA PHE A 63 11.52 4.06 16.20
C PHE A 63 12.87 3.63 16.81
N ASP A 64 13.28 4.31 17.87
CA ASP A 64 14.38 3.82 18.70
C ASP A 64 14.01 2.49 19.38
N LYS A 65 15.01 1.65 19.64
CA LYS A 65 14.87 0.31 20.24
C LYS A 65 14.21 0.31 21.62
N ASN A 66 14.22 1.44 22.33
CA ASN A 66 13.63 1.59 23.66
C ASN A 66 12.19 2.17 23.59
N VAL A 67 11.60 2.29 22.39
CA VAL A 67 10.18 2.63 22.21
C VAL A 67 9.36 1.35 22.11
N GLU A 68 8.29 1.27 22.90
CA GLU A 68 7.25 0.25 22.76
C GLU A 68 6.06 0.81 21.99
N ILE A 69 5.45 -0.03 21.15
CA ILE A 69 4.33 0.31 20.27
C ILE A 69 3.25 -0.78 20.41
N GLU A 70 2.00 -0.37 20.63
CA GLU A 70 0.83 -1.27 20.63
C GLU A 70 -0.24 -0.72 19.67
N PRO A 71 -0.94 -1.55 18.86
CA PRO A 71 -2.03 -1.07 18.02
C PRO A 71 -3.26 -0.69 18.87
N ILE A 72 -3.97 0.37 18.47
CA ILE A 72 -5.27 0.76 19.06
C ILE A 72 -6.38 0.52 18.03
N GLU A 73 -6.23 1.07 16.83
CA GLU A 73 -7.12 0.87 15.68
C GLU A 73 -6.26 0.74 14.42
N THR A 74 -6.47 -0.30 13.62
CA THR A 74 -5.68 -0.58 12.41
C THR A 74 -6.51 -0.66 11.13
N GLN A 75 -7.84 -0.52 11.22
CA GLN A 75 -8.77 -0.58 10.08
C GLN A 75 -8.59 -1.87 9.28
N SER A 76 -8.70 -3.01 9.98
CA SER A 76 -8.40 -4.37 9.50
C SER A 76 -6.96 -4.61 9.01
N GLY A 77 -6.05 -3.64 9.16
CA GLY A 77 -4.64 -3.79 8.82
C GLY A 77 -3.89 -4.70 9.80
N THR A 78 -3.04 -5.59 9.28
CA THR A 78 -2.21 -6.49 10.08
C THR A 78 -1.03 -5.74 10.68
N PHE A 79 -1.03 -5.56 12.01
CA PHE A 79 0.08 -4.97 12.76
C PHE A 79 1.24 -5.94 12.98
N THR A 80 2.46 -5.45 12.81
CA THR A 80 3.68 -6.07 13.34
C THR A 80 4.62 -5.00 13.89
N TYR A 81 5.29 -5.28 15.00
CA TYR A 81 6.40 -4.48 15.53
C TYR A 81 7.56 -5.39 15.91
N SER A 82 8.74 -5.14 15.33
CA SER A 82 9.94 -5.95 15.52
C SER A 82 11.18 -5.13 15.20
N ASP A 83 12.22 -5.22 16.03
CA ASP A 83 13.53 -4.57 15.82
C ASP A 83 13.44 -3.06 15.52
N GLY A 84 12.54 -2.37 16.23
CA GLY A 84 12.26 -0.93 16.07
C GLY A 84 11.43 -0.57 14.82
N VAL A 85 10.98 -1.54 14.02
CA VAL A 85 10.19 -1.30 12.80
C VAL A 85 8.72 -1.68 13.03
N MET A 86 7.81 -0.69 12.98
CA MET A 86 6.37 -0.94 12.91
C MET A 86 5.95 -1.09 11.45
N LYS A 87 5.06 -2.04 11.16
CA LYS A 87 4.36 -2.14 9.88
C LYS A 87 2.88 -2.42 10.10
N ILE A 88 2.03 -1.77 9.32
CA ILE A 88 0.64 -2.16 9.11
C ILE A 88 0.50 -2.61 7.65
N LEU A 89 -0.09 -3.78 7.42
CA LEU A 89 -0.36 -4.32 6.08
C LEU A 89 -1.87 -4.52 5.86
N TRP A 90 -2.41 -3.82 4.89
CA TRP A 90 -3.79 -3.98 4.40
C TRP A 90 -3.79 -4.84 3.14
N LEU A 91 -4.64 -5.88 3.12
CA LEU A 91 -4.93 -6.66 1.91
C LEU A 91 -5.96 -5.93 1.03
N SER A 92 -6.97 -5.34 1.66
CA SER A 92 -7.71 -4.20 1.15
C SER A 92 -7.63 -3.07 2.15
N LEU A 93 -7.38 -1.86 1.67
CA LEU A 93 -7.65 -0.62 2.37
C LEU A 93 -9.17 -0.46 2.58
N PRO A 94 -9.61 0.35 3.56
CA PRO A 94 -11.02 0.71 3.75
C PRO A 94 -11.65 1.30 2.47
N GLU A 95 -12.95 1.12 2.29
CA GLU A 95 -13.67 1.65 1.12
C GLU A 95 -13.88 3.16 1.26
N GLU A 96 -13.95 3.66 2.49
CA GLU A 96 -14.02 5.07 2.85
C GLU A 96 -12.85 5.88 2.26
N GLY A 97 -13.14 7.08 1.73
CA GLY A 97 -12.13 8.04 1.28
C GLY A 97 -11.27 8.63 2.40
N GLN A 98 -11.62 8.37 3.66
CA GLN A 98 -10.84 8.73 4.83
C GLN A 98 -10.89 7.61 5.88
N PHE A 99 -9.75 7.29 6.50
CA PHE A 99 -9.68 6.37 7.63
C PHE A 99 -8.57 6.75 8.62
N VAL A 100 -8.61 6.23 9.84
CA VAL A 100 -7.62 6.52 10.90
C VAL A 100 -6.94 5.24 11.38
N LEU A 101 -5.61 5.26 11.40
CA LEU A 101 -4.75 4.29 12.11
C LEU A 101 -4.31 4.94 13.42
N SER A 102 -4.64 4.32 14.55
CA SER A 102 -4.24 4.76 15.89
C SER A 102 -3.33 3.72 16.53
N TYR A 103 -2.23 4.17 17.12
CA TYR A 103 -1.33 3.31 17.90
C TYR A 103 -0.90 3.99 19.19
N LYS A 104 -0.66 3.18 20.21
CA LYS A 104 -0.03 3.60 21.46
C LYS A 104 1.48 3.65 21.26
N LEU A 105 2.10 4.69 21.79
CA LEU A 105 3.55 4.82 21.90
C LEU A 105 3.94 4.99 23.37
N ILE A 106 5.02 4.31 23.78
CA ILE A 106 5.59 4.40 25.12
C ILE A 106 7.12 4.52 24.99
N ALA A 107 7.70 5.63 25.44
CA ALA A 107 9.16 5.76 25.56
C ALA A 107 9.67 5.12 26.86
N ARG A 108 10.69 4.26 26.79
CA ARG A 108 11.35 3.65 27.96
C ARG A 108 12.68 4.32 28.26
N GLU A 109 13.28 3.94 29.38
CA GLU A 109 14.61 4.40 29.76
C GLU A 109 15.63 4.11 28.62
N GLY A 110 16.36 5.14 28.19
CA GLY A 110 17.29 5.06 27.07
C GLY A 110 16.73 5.53 25.71
N THR A 111 15.44 5.84 25.58
CA THR A 111 14.93 6.57 24.41
C THR A 111 15.61 7.96 24.31
N PRO A 112 16.03 8.42 23.11
CA PRO A 112 16.57 9.77 22.92
C PRO A 112 15.60 10.88 23.36
N SER A 113 16.13 12.04 23.78
CA SER A 113 15.33 13.22 24.16
C SER A 113 14.47 13.78 23.02
N ASP A 114 14.87 13.49 21.78
CA ASP A 114 14.26 13.97 20.55
C ASP A 114 13.83 12.73 19.75
N LEU A 115 12.59 12.31 19.95
CA LEU A 115 12.02 11.13 19.31
C LEU A 115 11.35 11.53 18.00
N SER A 116 11.89 11.01 16.89
CA SER A 116 11.30 11.19 15.57
C SER A 116 10.12 10.23 15.37
N ILE A 117 8.93 10.76 15.06
CA ILE A 117 7.72 10.02 14.71
C ILE A 117 7.34 10.37 13.28
N GLY A 118 7.15 9.35 12.43
CA GLY A 118 6.79 9.51 11.02
C GLY A 118 6.76 8.16 10.33
N GLY A 119 6.95 8.13 9.01
CA GLY A 119 7.07 6.87 8.27
C GLY A 119 6.82 6.99 6.78
N LYS A 120 6.48 5.87 6.16
CA LYS A 120 6.17 5.77 4.73
C LYS A 120 4.95 4.89 4.50
N PHE A 121 4.04 5.37 3.68
CA PHE A 121 2.95 4.58 3.13
C PHE A 121 3.30 4.12 1.70
N SER A 122 2.84 2.94 1.32
CA SER A 122 2.94 2.40 -0.04
C SER A 122 1.60 1.77 -0.41
N TYR A 123 1.12 2.03 -1.60
CA TYR A 123 -0.19 1.56 -2.09
C TYR A 123 -0.10 1.22 -3.59
N LEU A 124 -1.15 0.58 -4.12
CA LEU A 124 -1.25 0.26 -5.55
C LEU A 124 -2.39 1.08 -6.20
N ILE A 125 -2.14 1.57 -7.41
CA ILE A 125 -3.15 2.06 -8.37
C ILE A 125 -2.76 1.52 -9.74
N ASP A 126 -3.70 0.97 -10.50
CA ASP A 126 -3.49 0.37 -11.82
C ASP A 126 -2.33 -0.65 -11.89
N ASN A 127 -2.07 -1.33 -10.76
CA ASN A 127 -0.94 -2.22 -10.47
C ASN A 127 0.44 -1.54 -10.37
N GLU A 128 0.55 -0.23 -10.54
CA GLU A 128 1.75 0.54 -10.23
C GLU A 128 1.84 0.82 -8.71
N LYS A 129 3.06 0.81 -8.16
CA LYS A 129 3.31 1.02 -6.74
C LYS A 129 3.65 2.49 -6.44
N LYS A 130 2.65 3.24 -5.99
CA LYS A 130 2.81 4.61 -5.46
C LYS A 130 3.29 4.58 -3.99
N SER A 131 3.70 5.72 -3.44
CA SER A 131 4.09 5.83 -2.02
C SER A 131 4.19 7.27 -1.52
N SER A 132 3.43 7.61 -0.47
CA SER A 132 3.54 8.86 0.27
C SER A 132 4.55 8.73 1.42
N ALA A 133 5.39 9.75 1.62
CA ALA A 133 6.20 9.88 2.84
C ALA A 133 5.45 10.73 3.87
N ILE A 134 5.53 10.37 5.16
CA ILE A 134 4.98 11.17 6.25
C ILE A 134 6.13 11.97 6.86
N MET A 135 5.99 13.30 6.90
CA MET A 135 7.03 14.18 7.42
C MET A 135 7.28 13.88 8.90
N PRO A 136 8.54 13.68 9.35
CA PRO A 136 8.77 13.33 10.74
C PRO A 136 8.48 14.50 11.69
N LYS A 137 7.56 14.31 12.64
CA LYS A 137 7.41 15.18 13.81
C LYS A 137 8.46 14.79 14.86
N ILE A 138 9.12 15.77 15.45
CA ILE A 138 9.99 15.55 16.62
C ILE A 138 9.15 15.73 17.90
N VAL A 139 9.25 14.76 18.79
CA VAL A 139 8.57 14.74 20.10
C VAL A 139 9.63 14.72 21.19
N LYS A 140 9.49 15.61 22.18
CA LYS A 140 10.43 15.67 23.32
C LYS A 140 10.14 14.56 24.33
N VAL A 141 11.18 13.87 24.79
CA VAL A 141 11.06 12.71 25.68
C VAL A 141 11.68 13.00 27.05
N GLY A 142 10.87 12.78 28.09
CA GLY A 142 11.24 12.88 29.49
C GLY A 142 10.43 13.95 30.24
N SER A 143 10.55 13.92 31.57
CA SER A 143 10.21 15.09 32.40
C SER A 143 10.93 16.30 31.82
N GLY A 144 10.20 17.38 31.54
CA GLY A 144 10.82 18.66 31.26
C GLY A 144 11.78 19.02 32.40
N ALA A 145 12.86 19.73 32.08
CA ALA A 145 13.64 20.40 33.11
C ALA A 145 12.71 21.36 33.90
N ALA A 146 13.04 21.60 35.17
CA ALA A 146 12.16 22.32 36.10
C ALA A 146 11.63 23.62 35.47
N ALA A 147 10.30 23.75 35.47
CA ALA A 147 9.52 24.78 34.78
C ALA A 147 10.29 26.09 34.55
N GLU A 148 10.83 26.24 33.33
CA GLU A 148 11.43 27.49 32.89
C GLU A 148 10.35 28.57 32.92
N GLU A 149 10.71 29.81 33.29
CA GLU A 149 9.76 30.92 33.25
C GLU A 149 9.18 31.01 31.83
N ILE A 150 7.85 30.96 31.72
CA ILE A 150 7.17 31.04 30.42
C ILE A 150 7.43 32.43 29.86
N VAL A 151 8.47 32.54 29.04
CA VAL A 151 8.76 33.72 28.23
C VAL A 151 7.66 33.77 27.17
N VAL A 152 6.57 34.49 27.48
CA VAL A 152 5.44 34.68 26.57
C VAL A 152 5.93 35.45 25.35
N VAL A 153 6.31 34.72 24.31
CA VAL A 153 6.69 35.27 23.02
C VAL A 153 5.39 35.67 22.30
N PRO A 154 5.15 36.97 22.03
CA PRO A 154 3.88 37.42 21.47
C PRO A 154 3.66 36.84 20.07
N ALA A 155 2.44 36.39 19.80
CA ALA A 155 2.12 35.61 18.62
C ALA A 155 2.15 36.48 17.36
N LYS A 156 2.89 36.01 16.35
CA LYS A 156 3.05 36.69 15.06
C LYS A 156 2.99 35.67 13.94
N ALA A 157 2.32 36.05 12.86
CA ALA A 157 2.35 35.34 11.58
C ALA A 157 2.47 36.35 10.44
N ASN A 158 3.12 35.94 9.35
CA ASN A 158 2.98 36.54 8.03
C ASN A 158 2.71 35.40 7.06
N ALA A 159 1.65 35.51 6.26
CA ALA A 159 1.26 34.48 5.31
C ALA A 159 1.46 34.98 3.88
N THR A 160 2.19 34.22 3.06
CA THR A 160 2.41 34.54 1.64
C THR A 160 2.02 33.37 0.75
N ARG A 161 1.58 33.68 -0.47
CA ARG A 161 1.20 32.71 -1.50
C ARG A 161 1.94 33.01 -2.80
N SER A 162 2.58 32.01 -3.39
CA SER A 162 3.14 32.08 -4.73
C SER A 162 2.44 31.08 -5.67
N LEU A 163 2.52 31.32 -6.98
CA LEU A 163 1.93 30.46 -7.99
C LEU A 163 2.95 30.13 -9.07
N ARG A 164 3.11 28.84 -9.35
CA ARG A 164 3.93 28.32 -10.44
C ARG A 164 3.02 27.66 -11.48
N GLN A 165 2.96 28.21 -12.68
CA GLN A 165 2.15 27.64 -13.75
C GLN A 165 2.82 26.38 -14.32
N THR A 166 2.09 25.28 -14.39
CA THR A 166 2.57 23.97 -14.89
C THR A 166 2.12 23.68 -16.31
N SER A 167 0.90 24.09 -16.68
CA SER A 167 0.40 24.04 -18.06
C SER A 167 -0.71 25.09 -18.28
N GLU A 168 -1.49 25.00 -19.36
CA GLU A 168 -2.60 25.92 -19.58
C GLU A 168 -3.66 25.76 -18.48
N ASN A 169 -4.00 26.85 -17.78
CA ASN A 169 -4.95 26.88 -16.65
C ASN A 169 -4.58 26.00 -15.43
N GLN A 170 -3.36 25.44 -15.37
CA GLN A 170 -2.89 24.60 -14.27
C GLN A 170 -1.74 25.27 -13.52
N TYR A 171 -1.83 25.29 -12.18
CA TYR A 171 -0.86 25.93 -11.29
C TYR A 171 -0.59 25.04 -10.08
N VAL A 172 0.65 25.03 -9.59
CA VAL A 172 0.93 24.68 -8.19
C VAL A 172 0.94 25.96 -7.38
N VAL A 173 0.15 25.98 -6.32
CA VAL A 173 0.02 27.08 -5.37
C VAL A 173 0.78 26.70 -4.11
N ASP A 174 1.80 27.47 -3.76
CA ASP A 174 2.56 27.34 -2.52
C ASP A 174 2.07 28.40 -1.52
N ILE A 175 1.80 28.02 -0.28
CA ILE A 175 1.54 28.94 0.83
C ILE A 175 2.63 28.74 1.89
N VAL A 176 3.26 29.84 2.32
CA VAL A 176 4.27 29.85 3.40
C VAL A 176 3.79 30.75 4.52
N ILE A 177 3.84 30.24 5.75
CA ILE A 177 3.49 30.95 6.98
C ILE A 177 4.76 31.14 7.82
N GLU A 178 5.33 32.35 7.82
CA GLU A 178 6.43 32.72 8.73
C GLU A 178 5.84 33.10 10.09
N LYS A 179 6.24 32.44 11.18
CA LYS A 179 5.56 32.55 12.48
C LYS A 179 6.48 32.58 13.70
N GLN A 180 5.97 33.15 14.79
CA GLN A 180 6.63 33.19 16.09
C GLN A 180 5.57 33.14 17.20
N GLY A 181 5.78 32.36 18.27
CA GLY A 181 4.86 32.30 19.42
C GLY A 181 3.46 31.74 19.08
N ILE A 182 3.36 30.85 18.09
CA ILE A 182 2.10 30.20 17.69
C ILE A 182 2.24 28.69 17.84
N GLU A 183 1.38 28.14 18.69
CA GLU A 183 1.26 26.73 19.08
C GLU A 183 -0.23 26.31 19.04
N GLY A 184 -0.53 25.03 19.24
CA GLY A 184 -1.92 24.56 19.29
C GLY A 184 -2.68 24.75 17.96
N PHE A 185 -3.97 25.06 18.01
CA PHE A 185 -4.83 25.08 16.83
C PHE A 185 -4.52 26.23 15.86
N SER A 186 -4.30 25.92 14.58
CA SER A 186 -4.26 26.92 13.51
C SER A 186 -4.82 26.38 12.19
N LYS A 187 -5.20 27.29 11.28
CA LYS A 187 -5.95 26.97 10.05
C LYS A 187 -5.65 27.96 8.92
N ILE A 188 -5.38 27.45 7.71
CA ILE A 188 -5.53 28.20 6.45
C ILE A 188 -6.96 28.00 5.91
N GLU A 189 -7.61 29.06 5.45
CA GLU A 189 -8.84 28.96 4.64
C GLU A 189 -8.77 29.92 3.45
N GLU A 190 -8.75 29.38 2.24
CA GLU A 190 -8.53 30.11 0.99
C GLU A 190 -9.64 29.85 -0.03
N PHE A 191 -10.16 30.92 -0.62
CA PHE A 191 -11.15 30.89 -1.70
C PHE A 191 -10.44 30.81 -3.05
N VAL A 192 -10.88 29.91 -3.91
CA VAL A 192 -10.43 29.74 -5.30
C VAL A 192 -11.60 29.97 -6.28
N PRO A 193 -11.34 30.18 -7.59
CA PRO A 193 -12.40 30.36 -8.58
C PRO A 193 -13.46 29.25 -8.54
N LYS A 194 -14.74 29.61 -8.67
CA LYS A 194 -15.84 28.65 -8.71
C LYS A 194 -15.68 27.72 -9.91
N GLY A 195 -15.73 26.40 -9.68
CA GLY A 195 -15.52 25.38 -10.72
C GLY A 195 -14.06 24.93 -10.87
N ALA A 196 -13.13 25.53 -10.12
CA ALA A 196 -11.77 25.02 -10.02
C ALA A 196 -11.75 23.59 -9.44
N VAL A 197 -10.88 22.75 -9.97
CA VAL A 197 -10.49 21.46 -9.40
C VAL A 197 -9.21 21.65 -8.59
N VAL A 198 -9.12 21.03 -7.42
CA VAL A 198 -8.00 21.19 -6.48
C VAL A 198 -7.60 19.85 -5.86
N SER A 199 -6.31 19.56 -5.88
CA SER A 199 -5.65 18.41 -5.23
C SER A 199 -4.60 18.91 -4.22
N ASP A 200 -4.41 18.19 -3.10
CA ASP A 200 -3.30 18.47 -2.19
C ASP A 200 -1.97 18.00 -2.79
N VAL A 201 -0.88 18.70 -2.50
CA VAL A 201 0.50 18.35 -2.91
C VAL A 201 1.42 18.26 -1.70
N PHE A 202 1.23 19.10 -0.70
CA PHE A 202 2.02 19.10 0.52
C PHE A 202 1.22 19.67 1.70
N SER A 203 1.03 18.84 2.73
CA SER A 203 0.22 19.18 3.91
C SER A 203 1.01 19.42 5.20
N GLU A 204 2.32 19.16 5.27
CA GLU A 204 3.13 19.32 6.51
C GLU A 204 2.44 18.79 7.79
N ASN A 205 1.96 17.54 7.75
CA ASN A 205 1.20 16.87 8.81
C ASN A 205 -0.09 17.58 9.28
N THR A 206 -0.66 18.46 8.45
CA THR A 206 -1.97 19.10 8.65
C THR A 206 -3.11 18.28 8.02
N ALA A 207 -4.37 18.64 8.30
CA ALA A 207 -5.53 18.08 7.61
C ALA A 207 -5.99 19.00 6.46
N PHE A 208 -5.83 18.55 5.21
CA PHE A 208 -6.32 19.23 4.01
C PHE A 208 -7.82 18.96 3.74
N SER A 209 -8.52 19.95 3.19
CA SER A 209 -9.79 19.72 2.47
C SER A 209 -10.08 20.77 1.41
N TYR A 210 -10.79 20.36 0.35
CA TYR A 210 -11.40 21.26 -0.61
C TYR A 210 -12.92 21.05 -0.62
N LEU A 211 -13.70 22.13 -0.42
CA LEU A 211 -15.17 22.07 -0.45
C LEU A 211 -15.78 23.41 -0.83
N ARG A 212 -16.71 23.41 -1.80
CA ARG A 212 -17.50 24.59 -2.25
C ARG A 212 -16.64 25.82 -2.60
N GLY A 213 -15.50 25.61 -3.28
CA GLY A 213 -14.58 26.69 -3.66
C GLY A 213 -13.67 27.19 -2.52
N LYS A 214 -13.59 26.45 -1.41
CA LYS A 214 -12.68 26.74 -0.29
C LYS A 214 -11.67 25.61 -0.09
N VAL A 215 -10.40 25.95 -0.22
CA VAL A 215 -9.26 25.16 0.26
C VAL A 215 -9.08 25.42 1.76
N LYS A 216 -8.74 24.37 2.52
CA LYS A 216 -8.43 24.48 3.94
C LYS A 216 -7.29 23.55 4.33
N TYR A 217 -6.47 24.02 5.25
CA TYR A 217 -5.49 23.22 5.98
C TYR A 217 -5.69 23.47 7.48
N VAL A 218 -5.72 22.42 8.30
CA VAL A 218 -6.05 22.49 9.74
C VAL A 218 -5.02 21.76 10.59
N TRP A 219 -4.24 22.51 11.38
CA TRP A 219 -3.34 21.96 12.41
C TRP A 219 -4.07 21.90 13.75
N LEU A 220 -4.04 20.73 14.39
CA LEU A 220 -4.54 20.51 15.75
C LEU A 220 -3.51 20.97 16.79
N GLY A 221 -2.24 20.61 16.56
CA GLY A 221 -1.06 21.22 17.17
C GLY A 221 -0.16 21.74 16.07
N THR A 222 0.04 23.05 16.04
CA THR A 222 0.89 23.75 15.07
C THR A 222 2.36 23.39 15.34
N PRO A 223 3.13 22.89 14.34
CA PRO A 223 4.55 22.56 14.50
C PRO A 223 5.34 23.72 15.13
N MET A 224 6.33 23.42 15.99
CA MET A 224 7.07 24.47 16.71
C MET A 224 8.04 25.27 15.81
N ASP A 225 8.29 24.81 14.58
CA ASP A 225 9.19 25.44 13.62
C ASP A 225 8.83 26.91 13.30
N GLY A 226 9.84 27.68 12.90
CA GLY A 226 9.70 29.12 12.61
C GLY A 226 8.86 29.43 11.38
N SER A 227 8.64 28.45 10.51
CA SER A 227 7.73 28.56 9.37
C SER A 227 6.99 27.25 9.11
N LEU A 228 5.88 27.36 8.39
CA LEU A 228 5.08 26.25 7.85
C LEU A 228 4.97 26.42 6.34
N LYS A 229 4.91 25.32 5.59
CA LYS A 229 4.56 25.31 4.17
C LYS A 229 3.40 24.35 3.89
N VAL A 230 2.49 24.76 3.00
CA VAL A 230 1.56 23.85 2.32
C VAL A 230 1.52 24.14 0.82
N SER A 231 1.11 23.15 0.03
CA SER A 231 1.03 23.25 -1.44
C SER A 231 -0.19 22.51 -1.98
N TYR A 232 -0.88 23.08 -2.97
CA TYR A 232 -1.97 22.42 -3.70
C TYR A 232 -1.86 22.65 -5.21
N GLU A 233 -2.39 21.72 -6.02
CA GLU A 233 -2.60 21.98 -7.46
C GLU A 233 -3.95 22.66 -7.68
N LEU A 234 -4.00 23.57 -8.64
CA LEU A 234 -5.17 24.34 -9.02
C LEU A 234 -5.37 24.24 -10.53
N ASN A 235 -6.44 23.57 -10.95
CA ASN A 235 -6.86 23.50 -12.35
C ASN A 235 -8.11 24.38 -12.58
N LEU A 236 -7.98 25.37 -13.45
CA LEU A 236 -9.00 26.37 -13.78
C LEU A 236 -9.68 26.13 -15.14
N ALA A 237 -9.46 25.00 -15.81
CA ALA A 237 -10.04 24.73 -17.13
C ALA A 237 -11.59 24.79 -17.13
N GLU A 238 -12.22 24.19 -16.11
CA GLU A 238 -13.69 24.18 -15.91
C GLU A 238 -14.18 25.31 -14.96
N ALA A 239 -13.30 26.24 -14.59
CA ALA A 239 -13.64 27.33 -13.68
C ALA A 239 -14.40 28.47 -14.39
N THR A 240 -15.31 29.13 -13.67
CA THR A 240 -16.02 30.31 -14.18
C THR A 240 -15.13 31.55 -14.34
N SER A 241 -13.85 31.45 -13.99
CA SER A 241 -12.81 32.44 -14.26
C SER A 241 -11.43 31.77 -14.14
N GLN A 242 -10.54 32.09 -15.08
CA GLN A 242 -9.12 31.69 -15.07
C GLN A 242 -8.25 32.72 -14.33
N ASP A 243 -8.84 33.79 -13.78
CA ASP A 243 -8.14 34.86 -13.06
C ASP A 243 -7.67 34.40 -11.66
N VAL A 244 -6.39 34.00 -11.58
CA VAL A 244 -5.71 33.67 -10.33
C VAL A 244 -5.58 34.83 -9.33
N SER A 245 -5.76 36.09 -9.75
CA SER A 245 -5.77 37.23 -8.81
C SER A 245 -7.03 37.28 -7.93
N SER A 246 -8.06 36.50 -8.29
CA SER A 246 -9.26 36.31 -7.48
C SER A 246 -9.05 35.40 -6.26
N ILE A 247 -7.94 34.66 -6.19
CA ILE A 247 -7.60 33.76 -5.06
C ILE A 247 -7.26 34.58 -3.81
N ARG A 248 -7.93 34.28 -2.69
CA ARG A 248 -7.78 35.01 -1.41
C ARG A 248 -8.00 34.10 -0.22
N GLY A 249 -7.10 34.13 0.75
CA GLY A 249 -7.24 33.34 1.97
C GLY A 249 -6.80 34.07 3.23
N GLU A 250 -7.09 33.43 4.37
CA GLU A 250 -6.72 33.83 5.71
C GLU A 250 -5.93 32.70 6.41
N TYR A 251 -4.86 33.05 7.12
CA TYR A 251 -4.30 32.18 8.16
C TYR A 251 -4.87 32.61 9.51
N SER A 252 -5.41 31.67 10.27
CA SER A 252 -6.02 31.86 11.59
C SER A 252 -5.30 31.03 12.64
N PHE A 253 -5.08 31.58 13.83
CA PHE A 253 -4.43 30.92 14.97
C PHE A 253 -5.02 31.41 16.29
N LEU A 254 -4.65 30.78 17.41
CA LEU A 254 -5.05 31.22 18.74
C LEU A 254 -3.91 32.02 19.42
N GLU A 255 -4.24 33.15 20.03
CA GLU A 255 -3.40 33.88 21.00
C GLU A 255 -4.30 34.17 22.21
N ASP A 256 -3.88 33.83 23.43
CA ASP A 256 -4.69 33.95 24.66
C ASP A 256 -6.11 33.34 24.57
N ASN A 257 -6.25 32.27 23.77
CA ASN A 257 -7.52 31.60 23.44
C ASN A 257 -8.51 32.45 22.60
N GLU A 258 -8.08 33.59 22.06
CA GLU A 258 -8.80 34.36 21.04
C GLU A 258 -8.30 34.02 19.62
N THR A 259 -9.21 33.97 18.64
CA THR A 259 -8.84 33.73 17.23
C THR A 259 -8.26 34.98 16.60
N ARG A 260 -6.97 34.92 16.26
CA ARG A 260 -6.25 35.95 15.50
C ARG A 260 -6.09 35.52 14.05
N LYS A 261 -5.94 36.50 13.15
CA LYS A 261 -5.88 36.28 11.69
C LYS A 261 -4.87 37.17 11.01
N VAL A 262 -4.33 36.68 9.90
CA VAL A 262 -3.59 37.46 8.89
C VAL A 262 -4.05 37.05 7.49
N ASP A 263 -4.12 38.01 6.57
CA ASP A 263 -4.45 37.75 5.16
C ASP A 263 -3.27 37.06 4.45
N ILE A 264 -3.57 36.17 3.51
CA ILE A 264 -2.57 35.46 2.70
C ILE A 264 -2.21 36.32 1.48
N MET A 265 -1.05 36.96 1.55
CA MET A 265 -0.58 37.93 0.58
C MET A 265 0.06 37.25 -0.64
N SER A 266 -0.41 37.58 -1.85
CA SER A 266 0.26 37.10 -3.07
C SER A 266 1.68 37.69 -3.18
N SER A 267 2.68 36.87 -3.50
CA SER A 267 4.05 37.32 -3.78
C SER A 267 4.16 38.16 -5.07
N GLY A 268 3.14 38.14 -5.93
CA GLY A 268 3.07 38.91 -7.16
C GLY A 268 3.81 38.32 -8.36
N GLU A 269 4.57 37.23 -8.17
CA GLU A 269 5.38 36.59 -9.20
C GLU A 269 4.74 35.28 -9.66
N LEU A 270 4.21 35.26 -10.88
CA LEU A 270 3.79 34.05 -11.59
C LEU A 270 4.99 33.42 -12.26
N VAL A 271 5.52 32.34 -11.66
CA VAL A 271 6.65 31.61 -12.24
C VAL A 271 6.12 30.64 -13.29
N LEU A 272 6.43 30.89 -14.57
CA LEU A 272 6.23 29.90 -15.62
C LEU A 272 7.21 28.73 -15.41
N ALA A 273 6.73 27.49 -15.48
CA ALA A 273 7.65 26.35 -15.48
C ALA A 273 8.51 26.34 -16.75
N GLU A 274 9.83 26.43 -16.60
CA GLU A 274 10.74 26.00 -17.66
C GLU A 274 10.62 24.49 -17.86
N GLU A 275 10.66 24.06 -19.12
CA GLU A 275 10.52 22.66 -19.54
C GLU A 275 11.75 21.85 -19.10
N THR A 276 11.76 21.44 -17.83
CA THR A 276 12.83 20.65 -17.21
C THR A 276 12.69 19.19 -17.60
N ALA A 277 13.03 18.93 -18.88
CA ALA A 277 13.29 17.58 -19.36
C ALA A 277 14.27 16.88 -18.37
N PRO A 278 13.98 15.64 -17.94
CA PRO A 278 14.73 14.99 -16.89
C PRO A 278 16.17 14.74 -17.35
N LYS A 279 17.11 15.53 -16.81
CA LYS A 279 18.54 15.25 -16.96
C LYS A 279 18.81 13.89 -16.36
N LEU A 280 19.22 12.93 -17.20
CA LEU A 280 19.78 11.67 -16.73
C LEU A 280 20.99 11.99 -15.84
N PRO A 281 21.22 11.23 -14.75
CA PRO A 281 22.43 11.40 -13.95
C PRO A 281 23.65 11.10 -14.83
N GLU A 282 24.57 12.08 -14.92
CA GLU A 282 25.76 12.01 -15.79
C GLU A 282 26.73 10.88 -15.39
N ASP A 283 26.58 10.32 -14.18
CA ASP A 283 27.33 9.18 -13.65
C ASP A 283 26.41 8.01 -13.25
N LEU A 284 26.39 6.94 -14.04
CA LEU A 284 25.81 5.65 -13.66
C LEU A 284 26.88 4.77 -12.98
N LEU A 285 26.79 4.62 -11.65
CA LEU A 285 27.64 3.72 -10.88
C LEU A 285 27.05 2.31 -10.82
N ILE A 286 27.58 1.41 -11.65
CA ILE A 286 27.33 -0.04 -11.59
C ILE A 286 28.66 -0.74 -11.25
N GLY A 287 28.66 -1.55 -10.18
CA GLY A 287 29.81 -2.39 -9.82
C GLY A 287 31.10 -1.65 -9.43
N GLY A 288 31.07 -0.33 -9.20
CA GLY A 288 32.23 0.47 -8.84
C GLY A 288 33.11 0.92 -10.02
N VAL A 289 32.69 0.69 -11.27
CA VAL A 289 33.36 1.21 -12.46
C VAL A 289 32.65 2.47 -12.94
N LYS A 290 33.42 3.54 -13.20
CA LYS A 290 32.88 4.80 -13.73
C LYS A 290 32.96 4.81 -15.26
N LEU A 291 31.81 4.67 -15.92
CA LEU A 291 31.67 4.70 -17.37
C LEU A 291 31.16 6.07 -17.83
N GLN A 292 31.97 6.78 -18.63
CA GLN A 292 31.53 8.01 -19.28
C GLN A 292 30.70 7.68 -20.51
N VAL A 293 29.40 8.04 -20.47
CA VAL A 293 28.56 8.07 -21.67
C VAL A 293 28.82 9.38 -22.40
N ARG A 294 29.17 9.28 -23.69
CA ARG A 294 29.26 10.43 -24.60
C ARG A 294 28.23 10.24 -25.72
N GLU A 295 27.72 11.34 -26.28
CA GLU A 295 26.85 11.26 -27.45
C GLU A 295 27.61 10.69 -28.65
N ALA A 296 26.94 9.82 -29.41
CA ALA A 296 27.44 9.30 -30.69
C ALA A 296 27.47 10.41 -31.75
N THR A 297 28.50 10.42 -32.59
CA THR A 297 28.62 11.41 -33.67
C THR A 297 27.61 11.14 -34.80
N VAL A 298 27.37 12.14 -35.64
CA VAL A 298 26.40 12.03 -36.76
C VAL A 298 26.78 10.90 -37.72
N GLU A 299 28.07 10.74 -38.01
CA GLU A 299 28.63 9.67 -38.86
C GLU A 299 28.27 8.26 -38.32
N GLU A 300 28.35 8.06 -37.01
CA GLU A 300 28.07 6.79 -36.33
C GLU A 300 26.57 6.42 -36.37
N LYS A 301 25.68 7.40 -36.64
CA LYS A 301 24.25 7.16 -36.90
C LYS A 301 23.92 6.85 -38.36
N GLU A 302 24.70 7.35 -39.32
CA GLU A 302 24.46 7.08 -40.75
C GLU A 302 24.90 5.67 -41.16
N GLU A 303 25.95 5.11 -40.54
CA GLU A 303 26.45 3.77 -40.89
C GLU A 303 25.41 2.67 -40.60
N LEU A 304 24.74 2.70 -39.43
CA LEU A 304 23.66 1.76 -39.08
C LEU A 304 22.41 1.88 -39.97
N ALA A 305 22.19 3.03 -40.63
CA ALA A 305 21.02 3.26 -41.46
C ALA A 305 21.14 2.63 -42.88
N SER A 306 22.29 2.06 -43.22
CA SER A 306 22.64 1.65 -44.60
C SER A 306 22.59 0.14 -44.88
N ALA A 307 22.40 -0.71 -43.87
CA ALA A 307 22.44 -2.17 -44.01
C ALA A 307 21.14 -2.73 -44.65
N PRO A 308 21.20 -3.44 -45.80
CA PRO A 308 20.01 -3.91 -46.50
C PRO A 308 19.45 -5.22 -45.91
N VAL A 309 18.13 -5.27 -45.74
CA VAL A 309 17.39 -6.49 -45.39
C VAL A 309 17.19 -7.36 -46.63
N GLN A 310 17.39 -8.68 -46.51
CA GLN A 310 16.93 -9.67 -47.49
C GLN A 310 16.28 -10.87 -46.81
N ASP A 311 15.00 -11.09 -47.10
CA ASP A 311 14.34 -12.38 -46.89
C ASP A 311 14.84 -13.40 -47.91
N LYS A 312 15.19 -14.61 -47.46
CA LYS A 312 14.99 -15.84 -48.26
C LYS A 312 15.10 -17.14 -47.47
N VAL A 313 14.00 -17.91 -47.54
CA VAL A 313 13.92 -19.37 -47.73
C VAL A 313 14.84 -20.27 -46.91
N ILE A 314 14.21 -21.11 -46.08
CA ILE A 314 14.81 -22.33 -45.54
C ILE A 314 14.73 -23.43 -46.61
N GLU A 315 15.86 -24.03 -46.97
CA GLU A 315 15.91 -25.31 -47.70
C GLU A 315 17.12 -26.17 -47.23
N GLU A 316 17.09 -27.45 -47.55
CA GLU A 316 17.59 -28.61 -46.79
C GLU A 316 19.09 -28.72 -46.40
N THR A 317 19.30 -29.47 -45.31
CA THR A 317 20.53 -30.19 -44.92
C THR A 317 21.01 -31.17 -46.00
N PRO A 318 22.31 -31.53 -46.16
CA PRO A 318 22.94 -32.48 -45.22
C PRO A 318 24.49 -32.45 -45.01
N LYS A 319 24.91 -33.11 -43.90
CA LYS A 319 26.15 -33.93 -43.65
C LYS A 319 27.36 -33.80 -44.62
N LYS A 320 28.62 -33.89 -44.15
CA LYS A 320 29.19 -35.01 -43.35
C LYS A 320 30.68 -34.74 -42.96
N GLU A 321 31.21 -35.49 -41.96
CA GLU A 321 32.64 -35.92 -41.81
C GLU A 321 33.73 -34.85 -41.47
N THR A 322 34.79 -35.11 -40.67
CA THR A 322 35.24 -36.31 -39.88
C THR A 322 36.14 -35.89 -38.70
N ALA A 323 36.26 -36.74 -37.65
CA ALA A 323 37.43 -36.89 -36.74
C ALA A 323 37.79 -35.69 -35.80
N GLU A 324 38.47 -35.79 -34.64
CA GLU A 324 38.91 -36.86 -33.70
C GLU A 324 39.43 -36.20 -32.37
N VAL A 325 39.63 -36.82 -31.19
CA VAL A 325 39.41 -38.19 -30.68
C VAL A 325 39.22 -38.19 -29.13
N VAL A 326 38.41 -39.14 -28.62
CA VAL A 326 38.45 -39.95 -27.36
C VAL A 326 39.46 -39.55 -26.24
N GLN A 327 39.07 -39.47 -24.95
CA GLN A 327 38.91 -40.58 -23.96
C GLN A 327 37.80 -40.26 -22.92
N LYS A 328 36.80 -41.14 -22.67
CA LYS A 328 36.76 -42.42 -21.87
C LYS A 328 36.84 -42.17 -20.34
N GLU A 329 36.07 -42.81 -19.45
CA GLU A 329 35.01 -43.88 -19.47
C GLU A 329 34.15 -43.69 -18.17
N GLU A 330 33.23 -44.50 -17.60
CA GLU A 330 32.60 -45.85 -17.71
C GLU A 330 31.28 -45.72 -16.87
N VAL A 331 30.04 -46.16 -17.16
CA VAL A 331 29.35 -47.31 -17.83
C VAL A 331 29.02 -48.52 -16.92
N VAL A 332 27.72 -48.68 -16.60
CA VAL A 332 26.93 -49.92 -16.35
C VAL A 332 25.46 -49.49 -16.64
N GLU A 333 24.68 -50.00 -17.60
CA GLU A 333 24.06 -51.34 -17.79
C GLU A 333 23.12 -51.77 -16.63
N GLU A 334 21.90 -52.29 -16.84
CA GLU A 334 21.04 -52.37 -18.05
C GLU A 334 19.56 -51.99 -17.67
N GLU A 335 18.40 -52.51 -18.12
CA GLU A 335 17.97 -53.69 -18.91
C GLU A 335 16.59 -53.42 -19.62
N SER A 336 15.79 -54.46 -19.91
CA SER A 336 14.52 -54.44 -20.68
C SER A 336 13.24 -54.17 -19.84
N VAL A 337 11.98 -54.03 -20.33
CA VAL A 337 11.18 -54.81 -21.32
C VAL A 337 10.20 -53.91 -22.14
N GLU A 338 9.75 -54.45 -23.28
CA GLU A 338 9.00 -53.89 -24.43
C GLU A 338 7.48 -53.59 -24.28
N GLU A 339 6.99 -52.67 -25.14
CA GLU A 339 5.70 -52.65 -25.89
C GLU A 339 4.32 -52.66 -25.15
N ILE A 340 3.16 -52.30 -25.74
CA ILE A 340 2.68 -52.27 -27.16
C ILE A 340 1.94 -50.95 -27.51
N THR A 341 1.86 -50.66 -28.82
CA THR A 341 1.13 -49.58 -29.54
C THR A 341 -0.43 -49.68 -29.44
N GLN A 342 -1.32 -48.82 -29.96
CA GLN A 342 -1.37 -47.82 -31.07
C GLN A 342 -2.22 -46.58 -30.65
N GLY A 343 -2.13 -45.39 -31.29
CA GLY A 343 -2.88 -44.98 -32.51
C GLY A 343 -4.21 -44.25 -32.14
N VAL A 344 -4.65 -43.12 -32.71
CA VAL A 344 -4.63 -42.62 -34.12
C VAL A 344 -4.67 -41.06 -34.17
N LYS A 345 -4.39 -40.45 -35.34
CA LYS A 345 -4.40 -39.01 -35.71
C LYS A 345 -5.26 -38.85 -37.00
N ILE A 346 -5.87 -37.73 -37.44
CA ILE A 346 -5.77 -36.26 -37.24
C ILE A 346 -7.18 -35.62 -37.45
N GLU A 347 -7.39 -34.32 -37.16
CA GLU A 347 -7.68 -33.27 -38.18
C GLU A 347 -8.02 -31.88 -37.60
N GLU A 348 -7.86 -30.83 -38.42
CA GLU A 348 -8.21 -29.42 -38.17
C GLU A 348 -9.47 -29.03 -38.99
N GLY A 349 -10.27 -28.03 -38.57
CA GLY A 349 -11.45 -27.62 -39.37
C GLY A 349 -12.21 -26.36 -38.92
N LEU A 350 -12.02 -25.28 -39.67
CA LEU A 350 -12.67 -23.95 -39.64
C LEU A 350 -14.03 -23.75 -38.93
N LEU A 351 -14.07 -22.67 -38.13
CA LEU A 351 -15.03 -21.55 -38.17
C LEU A 351 -16.34 -21.73 -38.98
N SER A 352 -17.51 -21.55 -38.33
CA SER A 352 -18.41 -20.42 -38.67
C SER A 352 -19.62 -20.22 -37.73
N LYS A 353 -19.83 -18.94 -37.37
CA LYS A 353 -21.07 -18.19 -37.09
C LYS A 353 -22.40 -18.94 -36.88
N LEU A 354 -23.10 -18.59 -35.79
CA LEU A 354 -24.44 -17.98 -35.92
C LEU A 354 -24.75 -17.02 -34.75
N ASP A 355 -25.56 -16.02 -35.02
CA ASP A 355 -25.94 -14.93 -34.10
C ASP A 355 -27.31 -15.15 -33.42
N MET A 356 -27.55 -14.35 -32.37
CA MET A 356 -28.86 -13.98 -31.80
C MET A 356 -29.79 -15.09 -31.27
N LYS A 357 -30.06 -15.02 -29.96
CA LYS A 357 -31.31 -14.39 -29.51
C LYS A 357 -31.24 -13.88 -28.07
N ILE A 358 -31.76 -12.67 -27.87
CA ILE A 358 -32.20 -12.11 -26.59
C ILE A 358 -33.70 -12.41 -26.47
N ASP A 359 -34.21 -12.62 -25.26
CA ASP A 359 -35.62 -12.42 -24.93
C ASP A 359 -35.73 -11.87 -23.50
N GLU A 360 -36.72 -11.00 -23.25
CA GLU A 360 -36.90 -10.30 -21.97
C GLU A 360 -38.17 -10.79 -21.25
N GLY A 361 -38.12 -10.89 -19.92
CA GLY A 361 -39.17 -11.55 -19.12
C GLY A 361 -39.43 -10.90 -17.76
N MET A 362 -39.62 -9.58 -17.71
CA MET A 362 -39.89 -8.85 -16.46
C MET A 362 -41.41 -8.71 -16.21
N MET A 363 -41.91 -9.23 -15.07
CA MET A 363 -43.14 -8.74 -14.44
C MET A 363 -43.13 -8.96 -12.92
N VAL A 364 -43.99 -8.22 -12.21
CA VAL A 364 -43.86 -7.88 -10.78
C VAL A 364 -45.17 -8.20 -10.04
N ARG A 365 -45.12 -8.59 -8.75
CA ARG A 365 -45.98 -8.12 -7.62
C ARG A 365 -45.62 -8.83 -6.29
N PRO A 366 -46.08 -8.33 -5.11
CA PRO A 366 -45.22 -8.29 -3.91
C PRO A 366 -45.73 -9.08 -2.68
N GLU A 367 -44.87 -9.05 -1.64
CA GLU A 367 -45.15 -9.03 -0.18
C GLU A 367 -46.38 -9.74 0.40
N GLU A 368 -46.13 -10.66 1.35
CA GLU A 368 -46.82 -10.63 2.64
C GLU A 368 -45.89 -11.15 3.77
N SER A 369 -46.16 -10.73 5.01
CA SER A 369 -45.31 -10.94 6.20
C SER A 369 -45.86 -12.01 7.14
N ILE A 370 -45.00 -12.65 7.96
CA ILE A 370 -45.34 -13.16 9.31
C ILE A 370 -44.04 -13.35 10.13
N GLU A 371 -44.08 -12.95 11.40
CA GLU A 371 -43.08 -13.30 12.43
C GLU A 371 -43.66 -14.40 13.34
N GLU A 372 -42.85 -15.40 13.70
CA GLU A 372 -42.69 -15.85 15.10
C GLU A 372 -41.53 -16.87 15.23
N GLU A 373 -40.99 -17.03 16.43
CA GLU A 373 -39.77 -17.81 16.71
C GLU A 373 -40.01 -19.32 16.84
N MET A 374 -38.99 -20.14 16.53
CA MET A 374 -38.34 -20.99 17.55
C MET A 374 -37.00 -21.58 17.08
N GLN A 375 -36.13 -21.88 18.05
CA GLN A 375 -34.74 -22.28 17.83
C GLN A 375 -34.57 -23.77 17.53
N THR A 376 -33.74 -24.15 16.54
CA THR A 376 -32.56 -25.01 16.79
C THR A 376 -31.59 -25.09 15.59
N THR A 377 -30.30 -24.94 15.89
CA THR A 377 -29.12 -25.50 15.18
C THR A 377 -29.14 -25.60 13.64
N ALA A 378 -28.52 -24.61 12.98
CA ALA A 378 -27.79 -24.82 11.73
C ALA A 378 -26.38 -24.23 11.91
N ALA A 379 -25.34 -24.96 11.46
CA ALA A 379 -23.97 -24.45 11.51
C ALA A 379 -23.66 -23.65 10.25
N GLU A 380 -23.31 -22.37 10.39
CA GLU A 380 -22.85 -21.55 9.27
C GLU A 380 -21.41 -21.93 8.88
N ASN A 381 -21.19 -22.16 7.59
CA ASN A 381 -19.90 -22.61 7.06
C ASN A 381 -18.99 -21.40 6.82
N THR A 382 -18.40 -20.88 7.90
CA THR A 382 -17.66 -19.62 7.94
C THR A 382 -16.44 -19.59 7.02
N MET A 383 -16.40 -18.68 6.04
CA MET A 383 -15.16 -18.38 5.30
C MET A 383 -14.14 -17.73 6.23
N SER A 384 -13.20 -18.52 6.73
CA SER A 384 -12.14 -18.03 7.63
C SER A 384 -11.01 -17.35 6.85
N THR A 385 -11.17 -16.06 6.56
CA THR A 385 -10.07 -15.15 6.14
C THR A 385 -9.15 -14.77 7.31
N SER A 386 -8.91 -15.72 8.23
CA SER A 386 -8.10 -15.49 9.42
C SER A 386 -6.62 -15.33 9.04
N VAL A 387 -6.07 -14.16 9.36
CA VAL A 387 -4.62 -13.95 9.35
C VAL A 387 -4.01 -14.89 10.40
N PRO A 388 -3.07 -15.78 10.01
CA PRO A 388 -2.44 -16.67 10.98
C PRO A 388 -1.65 -15.85 12.01
N SER A 389 -1.86 -16.14 13.29
CA SER A 389 -1.07 -15.57 14.39
C SER A 389 0.44 -15.82 14.18
N PRO A 390 1.36 -15.00 14.72
CA PRO A 390 2.80 -15.14 14.47
C PRO A 390 3.36 -16.54 14.82
N GLN A 391 3.70 -17.34 13.80
CA GLN A 391 4.00 -18.77 13.98
C GLN A 391 5.50 -19.02 14.13
N LYS A 392 5.96 -19.26 15.36
CA LYS A 392 7.35 -19.67 15.62
C LYS A 392 7.58 -21.10 15.12
N GLY A 393 8.64 -21.31 14.34
CA GLY A 393 9.08 -22.61 13.84
C GLY A 393 8.58 -22.96 12.43
N ILE A 394 8.71 -24.25 12.09
CA ILE A 394 8.35 -24.79 10.78
C ILE A 394 7.03 -25.57 10.87
N PHE A 395 6.14 -25.33 9.92
CA PHE A 395 4.88 -26.03 9.78
C PHE A 395 4.54 -26.29 8.30
N TYR A 396 3.60 -27.21 8.08
CA TYR A 396 3.15 -27.66 6.78
C TYR A 396 1.65 -27.39 6.61
N ARG A 397 1.21 -27.14 5.37
CA ARG A 397 -0.20 -27.01 4.96
C ARG A 397 -0.42 -27.84 3.68
N VAL A 398 -1.66 -28.17 3.33
CA VAL A 398 -1.98 -28.79 2.03
C VAL A 398 -2.57 -27.73 1.11
N GLN A 399 -1.90 -27.42 0.01
CA GLN A 399 -2.49 -26.60 -1.05
C GLN A 399 -3.42 -27.47 -1.91
N ILE A 400 -4.69 -27.07 -2.00
CA ILE A 400 -5.75 -27.81 -2.70
C ILE A 400 -6.07 -27.20 -4.07
N ALA A 401 -5.92 -25.89 -4.25
CA ALA A 401 -6.11 -25.20 -5.52
C ALA A 401 -5.25 -23.94 -5.64
N ALA A 402 -5.14 -23.40 -6.86
CA ALA A 402 -4.62 -22.06 -7.13
C ALA A 402 -5.29 -21.45 -8.36
N GLY A 403 -5.42 -20.12 -8.40
CA GLY A 403 -5.99 -19.37 -9.51
C GLY A 403 -5.43 -17.96 -9.62
N LYS A 404 -5.75 -17.26 -10.71
CA LYS A 404 -5.39 -15.85 -10.88
C LYS A 404 -6.35 -14.89 -10.18
N ASN A 405 -7.61 -15.29 -10.05
CA ASN A 405 -8.66 -14.50 -9.43
C ASN A 405 -9.05 -15.09 -8.07
N LEU A 406 -9.50 -14.23 -7.17
CA LEU A 406 -10.18 -14.64 -5.94
C LEU A 406 -11.58 -15.17 -6.28
N VAL A 407 -11.99 -16.29 -5.69
CA VAL A 407 -13.35 -16.83 -5.82
C VAL A 407 -13.94 -17.11 -4.43
N ASN A 408 -15.26 -16.90 -4.30
CA ASN A 408 -15.98 -17.14 -3.05
C ASN A 408 -16.21 -18.65 -2.79
N ALA A 409 -16.52 -19.03 -1.55
CA ALA A 409 -16.73 -20.42 -1.18
C ALA A 409 -17.94 -21.09 -1.88
N ALA A 410 -18.97 -20.34 -2.29
CA ALA A 410 -20.09 -20.90 -3.05
C ALA A 410 -19.64 -21.40 -4.44
N TYR A 411 -18.86 -20.59 -5.15
CA TYR A 411 -18.20 -21.00 -6.40
C TYR A 411 -17.21 -22.14 -6.16
N PHE A 412 -16.36 -22.03 -5.12
CA PHE A 412 -15.35 -23.05 -4.81
C PHE A 412 -16.00 -24.43 -4.54
N LYS A 413 -17.07 -24.45 -3.73
CA LYS A 413 -17.89 -25.64 -3.46
C LYS A 413 -18.51 -26.20 -4.74
N SER A 414 -19.11 -25.34 -5.58
CA SER A 414 -19.72 -25.76 -6.85
C SER A 414 -18.72 -26.24 -7.90
N ARG A 415 -17.46 -25.78 -7.86
CA ARG A 415 -16.42 -26.12 -8.87
C ARG A 415 -15.52 -27.28 -8.46
N HIS A 416 -15.31 -27.49 -7.16
CA HIS A 416 -14.38 -28.50 -6.64
C HIS A 416 -15.06 -29.60 -5.82
N SER A 417 -16.37 -29.51 -5.56
CA SER A 417 -17.12 -30.42 -4.68
C SER A 417 -16.52 -30.49 -3.27
N TYR A 418 -16.03 -29.36 -2.76
CA TYR A 418 -15.36 -29.23 -1.46
C TYR A 418 -16.17 -28.35 -0.50
N THR A 419 -16.28 -28.75 0.76
CA THR A 419 -17.12 -28.08 1.78
C THR A 419 -16.35 -27.61 3.01
N ASP A 420 -15.21 -28.22 3.31
CA ASP A 420 -14.45 -27.92 4.52
C ASP A 420 -13.72 -26.57 4.40
N ASP A 421 -13.29 -26.04 5.54
CA ASP A 421 -12.61 -24.75 5.62
C ASP A 421 -11.28 -24.73 4.85
N PHE A 422 -10.97 -23.60 4.22
CA PHE A 422 -9.68 -23.33 3.61
C PHE A 422 -9.25 -21.88 3.89
N ILE A 423 -7.94 -21.67 3.98
CA ILE A 423 -7.34 -20.33 4.07
C ILE A 423 -6.90 -19.92 2.67
N ILE A 424 -7.00 -18.63 2.38
CA ILE A 424 -6.62 -18.02 1.10
C ILE A 424 -5.30 -17.27 1.30
N GLU A 425 -4.30 -17.60 0.48
CA GLU A 425 -2.95 -17.02 0.51
C GLU A 425 -2.60 -16.44 -0.88
N ASN A 426 -1.92 -15.30 -0.96
CA ASN A 426 -1.32 -14.84 -2.22
C ASN A 426 0.20 -15.11 -2.22
N HIS A 427 0.71 -15.73 -3.28
CA HIS A 427 2.14 -15.99 -3.43
C HIS A 427 2.55 -16.02 -4.90
N GLN A 428 3.43 -15.09 -5.30
CA GLN A 428 3.90 -14.89 -6.69
C GLN A 428 2.75 -14.59 -7.69
N GLY A 429 1.77 -13.77 -7.31
CA GLY A 429 0.67 -13.39 -8.19
C GLY A 429 -0.26 -14.56 -8.52
N TRP A 430 -0.55 -15.38 -7.51
CA TRP A 430 -1.50 -16.49 -7.56
C TRP A 430 -2.24 -16.52 -6.23
N VAL A 431 -3.57 -16.54 -6.29
CA VAL A 431 -4.46 -16.83 -5.15
C VAL A 431 -4.43 -18.34 -4.93
N LYS A 432 -4.01 -18.78 -3.75
CA LYS A 432 -3.80 -20.18 -3.38
C LYS A 432 -4.73 -20.54 -2.23
N TYR A 433 -5.30 -21.73 -2.31
CA TYR A 433 -6.27 -22.22 -1.34
C TYR A 433 -5.60 -23.36 -0.57
N THR A 434 -5.49 -23.23 0.75
CA THR A 434 -4.71 -24.15 1.60
C THR A 434 -5.50 -24.61 2.84
N MET A 435 -5.46 -25.92 3.12
CA MET A 435 -6.13 -26.57 4.25
C MET A 435 -5.11 -27.07 5.29
N GLY A 436 -5.49 -26.94 6.56
CA GLY A 436 -4.82 -27.53 7.71
C GLY A 436 -3.52 -26.84 8.13
N LYS A 437 -3.05 -27.16 9.33
CA LYS A 437 -1.71 -26.83 9.82
C LYS A 437 -1.16 -28.07 10.51
N PHE A 438 0.06 -28.46 10.15
CA PHE A 438 0.70 -29.68 10.66
C PHE A 438 2.16 -29.41 10.99
N ASP A 439 2.63 -29.76 12.18
CA ASP A 439 4.05 -29.60 12.55
C ASP A 439 4.93 -30.76 12.01
N MET A 440 4.30 -31.81 11.49
CA MET A 440 4.94 -32.96 10.83
C MET A 440 4.55 -33.09 9.36
N TYR A 441 5.55 -33.27 8.49
CA TYR A 441 5.36 -33.50 7.06
C TYR A 441 4.46 -34.72 6.78
N ARG A 442 4.62 -35.79 7.56
CA ARG A 442 3.78 -37.00 7.47
C ARG A 442 2.30 -36.67 7.58
N SER A 443 1.89 -35.88 8.58
CA SER A 443 0.48 -35.55 8.79
C SER A 443 -0.10 -34.73 7.63
N ALA A 444 0.68 -33.79 7.07
CA ALA A 444 0.27 -33.05 5.88
C ALA A 444 0.19 -33.95 4.62
N ARG A 445 1.13 -34.90 4.45
CA ARG A 445 1.08 -35.92 3.39
C ARG A 445 -0.17 -36.79 3.51
N ASP A 446 -0.51 -37.20 4.73
CA ASP A 446 -1.62 -38.10 5.00
C ASP A 446 -2.95 -37.37 4.75
N GLN A 447 -3.08 -36.10 5.15
CA GLN A 447 -4.22 -35.24 4.78
C GLN A 447 -4.33 -35.04 3.26
N ARG A 448 -3.23 -34.75 2.56
CA ARG A 448 -3.20 -34.65 1.08
C ARG A 448 -3.71 -35.94 0.44
N ASN A 449 -3.25 -37.09 0.91
CA ASN A 449 -3.68 -38.38 0.39
C ASN A 449 -5.19 -38.61 0.61
N GLN A 450 -5.70 -38.25 1.80
CA GLN A 450 -7.14 -38.33 2.09
C GLN A 450 -7.98 -37.44 1.16
N ILE A 451 -7.56 -36.18 0.95
CA ILE A 451 -8.23 -35.25 0.02
C ILE A 451 -8.24 -35.80 -1.42
N ASN A 452 -7.13 -36.38 -1.87
CA ASN A 452 -7.04 -37.00 -3.20
C ASN A 452 -7.93 -38.26 -3.32
N SER A 453 -8.16 -38.99 -2.24
CA SER A 453 -9.06 -40.16 -2.21
C SER A 453 -10.54 -39.81 -1.97
N ALA A 454 -10.86 -38.58 -1.59
CA ALA A 454 -12.22 -38.14 -1.27
C ALA A 454 -13.06 -37.71 -2.50
N GLY A 455 -12.48 -37.73 -3.71
CA GLY A 455 -13.21 -37.50 -4.96
C GLY A 455 -13.51 -36.03 -5.30
N HIS A 456 -12.79 -35.09 -4.70
CA HIS A 456 -12.90 -33.66 -5.03
C HIS A 456 -12.21 -33.34 -6.37
N ASN A 457 -12.73 -32.37 -7.11
CA ASN A 457 -12.20 -31.98 -8.42
C ASN A 457 -11.00 -31.01 -8.27
N PHE A 458 -9.92 -31.46 -7.65
CA PHE A 458 -8.68 -30.69 -7.47
C PHE A 458 -7.56 -31.16 -8.41
N ASP A 459 -6.89 -30.20 -9.06
CA ASP A 459 -5.80 -30.44 -10.01
C ASP A 459 -4.47 -30.70 -9.29
N GLY A 460 -4.39 -31.83 -8.57
CA GLY A 460 -3.19 -32.35 -7.90
C GLY A 460 -2.78 -31.63 -6.60
N PRO A 461 -3.57 -31.73 -5.50
CA PRO A 461 -3.19 -31.21 -4.19
C PRO A 461 -1.79 -31.64 -3.72
N PHE A 462 -1.05 -30.72 -3.09
CA PHE A 462 0.33 -30.95 -2.65
C PHE A 462 0.66 -30.29 -1.30
N VAL A 463 1.67 -30.83 -0.62
CA VAL A 463 2.13 -30.29 0.67
C VAL A 463 2.99 -29.05 0.44
N THR A 464 2.73 -28.01 1.21
CA THR A 464 3.49 -26.76 1.27
C THR A 464 4.11 -26.61 2.66
N ALA A 465 5.24 -25.90 2.76
CA ALA A 465 5.97 -25.72 4.01
C ALA A 465 6.28 -24.24 4.25
N TYR A 466 6.34 -23.87 5.53
CA TYR A 466 6.51 -22.50 5.99
C TYR A 466 7.46 -22.48 7.19
N ASN A 467 8.24 -21.40 7.33
CA ASN A 467 9.14 -21.14 8.43
C ASN A 467 8.93 -19.70 8.90
N ALA A 468 8.59 -19.47 10.17
CA ALA A 468 8.28 -18.15 10.73
C ALA A 468 7.12 -17.38 10.04
N GLY A 469 6.41 -18.01 9.09
CA GLY A 469 5.38 -17.40 8.24
C GLY A 469 5.77 -17.37 6.75
N ASP A 470 7.07 -17.30 6.44
CA ASP A 470 7.58 -17.33 5.07
C ASP A 470 7.49 -18.72 4.46
N ARG A 471 7.08 -18.81 3.19
CA ARG A 471 6.92 -20.09 2.47
C ARG A 471 8.25 -20.59 1.92
N ILE A 472 8.61 -21.82 2.26
CA ILE A 472 9.85 -22.50 1.87
C ILE A 472 9.57 -23.81 1.12
N THR A 473 10.57 -24.42 0.52
CA THR A 473 10.40 -25.76 -0.07
C THR A 473 10.22 -26.81 1.02
N VAL A 474 9.51 -27.90 0.68
CA VAL A 474 9.37 -29.06 1.57
C VAL A 474 10.74 -29.69 1.85
N GLN A 475 11.68 -29.64 0.91
CA GLN A 475 13.03 -30.18 1.10
C GLN A 475 13.81 -29.39 2.16
N GLU A 476 13.81 -28.05 2.11
CA GLU A 476 14.41 -27.19 3.15
C GLU A 476 13.76 -27.43 4.51
N ALA A 477 12.42 -27.51 4.56
CA ALA A 477 11.69 -27.77 5.78
C ALA A 477 12.07 -29.12 6.43
N LEU A 478 12.23 -30.18 5.63
CA LEU A 478 12.68 -31.50 6.08
C LEU A 478 14.15 -31.47 6.54
N MET A 479 15.04 -30.74 5.85
CA MET A 479 16.45 -30.58 6.26
C MET A 479 16.57 -29.88 7.62
N ILE A 480 15.85 -28.78 7.84
CA ILE A 480 15.89 -28.00 9.08
C ILE A 480 15.24 -28.79 10.24
N THR A 481 14.08 -29.42 10.01
CA THR A 481 13.38 -30.22 11.03
C THR A 481 13.96 -31.62 11.24
N LYS A 482 14.88 -32.06 10.39
CA LYS A 482 15.46 -33.42 10.35
C LYS A 482 14.41 -34.53 10.19
N GLN A 483 13.23 -34.19 9.65
CA GLN A 483 12.17 -35.14 9.34
C GLN A 483 12.50 -35.93 8.06
N LYS A 484 11.99 -37.16 7.95
CA LYS A 484 12.19 -38.01 6.75
C LYS A 484 11.15 -37.69 5.68
N TRP A 485 11.57 -37.70 4.41
CA TRP A 485 10.64 -37.75 3.30
C TRP A 485 9.86 -39.08 3.33
N PHE A 486 8.55 -39.00 3.13
CA PHE A 486 7.66 -40.13 2.90
C PHE A 486 6.98 -39.91 1.54
N ARG A 487 7.01 -40.93 0.67
CA ARG A 487 6.28 -40.93 -0.62
C ARG A 487 4.77 -40.93 -0.34
#